data_AF-A0A6N8VDG6-F1
#
_entry.id   AF-A0A6N8VDG6-F1
#
_cell.length_a   1.000
_cell.length_b   1.000
_cell.length_c   1.000
_cell.angle_alpha   90.00
_cell.angle_beta   90.00
_cell.angle_gamma   90.00
#
_symmetry.space_group_name_H-M   'P 1'
#
loop_
_entity.id
_entity.type
_entity.pdbx_description
1 polymer ?
#
loop_
_entity_poly.entity_id
_entity_poly.type
_entity_poly.pdbx_seq_one_letter_code
_entity_poly.pdbx_strand_id
1 'polypeptide(L)' 'MVENGYTACKKCGDGVLLPMSDYGRDGAPIRYKAWVCSNPDCGFNIRIDNGEITFGRSIGQSYK' A
#
# COMPACT_ATOMS: atom_id res chain seq x y z
N MET A 1 6.79 -18.66 -17.77
CA MET A 1 7.20 -18.13 -16.46
C MET A 1 6.51 -16.78 -16.33
N VAL A 2 5.40 -16.69 -15.60
CA VAL A 2 4.81 -15.38 -15.32
C VAL A 2 5.64 -14.83 -14.17
N GLU A 3 6.53 -13.92 -14.49
CA GLU A 3 7.35 -13.21 -13.50
C GLU A 3 6.40 -12.55 -12.49
N ASN A 4 6.66 -12.77 -11.20
CA ASN A 4 5.90 -12.29 -10.05
C ASN A 4 5.92 -10.75 -9.96
N GLY A 5 5.35 -10.06 -10.95
CA GLY A 5 5.32 -8.61 -11.05
C GLY A 5 4.20 -8.02 -10.20
N TYR A 6 4.49 -6.91 -9.53
CA TYR A 6 3.46 -6.12 -8.86
C TYR A 6 2.42 -5.59 -9.87
N THR A 7 1.16 -5.53 -9.46
CA THR A 7 0.05 -5.06 -10.31
C THR A 7 0.25 -3.59 -10.70
N ALA A 8 0.04 -3.25 -11.97
CA ALA A 8 0.08 -1.86 -12.43
C ALA A 8 -0.96 -0.98 -11.68
N CYS A 9 -0.56 0.24 -11.32
CA CYS A 9 -1.45 1.22 -10.72
C CYS A 9 -2.44 1.74 -11.77
N LYS A 10 -3.73 1.42 -11.59
CA LYS A 10 -4.78 1.86 -12.52
C LYS A 10 -5.21 3.32 -12.34
N LYS A 11 -4.75 4.02 -11.29
CA LYS A 11 -5.04 5.44 -11.09
C LYS A 11 -4.20 6.34 -12.00
N CYS A 12 -2.88 6.13 -12.04
CA CYS A 12 -1.98 6.94 -12.88
C CYS A 12 -1.54 6.22 -14.16
N GLY A 13 -1.59 4.88 -14.22
CA GLY A 13 -1.04 4.10 -15.32
C GLY A 13 0.50 4.05 -15.35
N ASP A 14 1.17 4.94 -14.63
CA ASP A 14 2.63 5.13 -14.61
C ASP A 14 3.22 4.70 -13.26
N GLY A 15 2.97 3.46 -12.84
CA GLY A 15 3.46 2.92 -11.57
C GLY A 15 2.91 1.53 -11.28
N VAL A 16 3.38 0.90 -10.20
CA VAL A 16 2.90 -0.40 -9.70
C VAL A 16 2.46 -0.31 -8.24
N LEU A 17 1.56 -1.21 -7.82
CA LEU A 17 1.06 -1.30 -6.45
C LEU A 17 1.97 -2.22 -5.63
N LEU A 18 2.76 -1.60 -4.75
CA LEU A 18 3.69 -2.28 -3.86
C LEU A 18 2.96 -2.73 -2.57
N PRO A 19 2.97 -4.03 -2.22
CA PRO A 19 2.39 -4.51 -0.97
C PRO A 19 3.28 -4.13 0.22
N MET A 20 2.67 -3.53 1.22
CA MET A 20 3.30 -3.15 2.48
C MET A 20 2.80 -4.08 3.59
N SER A 21 3.74 -4.52 4.43
CA SER A 21 3.46 -5.27 5.66
C SER A 21 3.76 -4.39 6.86
N ASP A 22 3.18 -4.72 8.00
CA ASP A 22 3.32 -3.98 9.24
C ASP A 22 3.33 -4.94 10.43
N TYR A 23 3.47 -4.42 11.64
CA TYR A 23 3.36 -5.18 12.87
C TYR A 23 2.14 -4.72 13.67
N GLY A 24 1.35 -5.69 14.13
CA GLY A 24 0.20 -5.49 14.99
C GLY A 24 0.57 -5.41 16.47
N ARG A 25 -0.44 -5.60 17.32
CA ARG A 25 -0.23 -5.74 18.77
C ARG A 25 0.73 -6.90 19.04
N ASP A 26 1.58 -6.73 20.05
CA ASP A 26 2.58 -7.71 20.48
C ASP A 26 3.58 -8.12 19.38
N GLY A 27 3.77 -7.28 18.35
CA GLY A 27 4.71 -7.55 17.26
C GLY A 27 4.23 -8.63 16.29
N ALA A 28 2.94 -8.99 16.31
CA ALA A 28 2.39 -9.95 15.37
C ALA A 28 2.54 -9.44 13.93
N PRO A 29 3.15 -10.23 13.00
CA PRO A 29 3.35 -9.78 11.63
C PRO A 29 2.02 -9.69 10.89
N ILE A 30 1.74 -8.54 10.28
CA ILE A 30 0.57 -8.32 9.42
C ILE A 30 1.07 -8.18 7.99
N ARG A 31 0.88 -9.22 7.20
CA ARG A 31 1.19 -9.20 5.77
C ARG A 31 0.08 -8.49 5.01
N TYR A 32 0.45 -7.76 3.96
CA TYR A 32 -0.51 -7.16 3.02
C TYR A 32 -1.49 -6.19 3.69
N LYS A 33 -0.98 -5.32 4.59
CA LYS A 33 -1.79 -4.32 5.30
C LYS A 33 -2.13 -3.12 4.42
N ALA A 34 -1.27 -2.80 3.46
CA ALA A 34 -1.48 -1.71 2.54
C ALA A 34 -0.86 -1.97 1.16
N TRP A 35 -1.33 -1.22 0.17
CA TRP A 35 -0.71 -1.13 -1.15
C TRP A 35 -0.49 0.33 -1.48
N VAL A 36 0.69 0.67 -1.98
CA VAL A 36 1.05 2.04 -2.34
C VAL A 36 1.54 2.06 -3.78
N CYS A 37 1.12 3.07 -4.54
CA CYS A 37 1.68 3.30 -5.87
C CYS A 37 3.16 3.67 -5.77
N SER A 38 4.00 3.02 -6.59
CA SER A 38 5.42 3.33 -6.69
C SER A 38 5.72 4.72 -7.24
N ASN A 39 4.75 5.36 -7.90
CA ASN A 39 4.88 6.72 -8.41
C ASN A 39 4.55 7.73 -7.30
N PRO A 40 5.54 8.55 -6.85
CA PRO A 40 5.36 9.49 -5.76
C PRO A 40 4.32 10.57 -6.05
N ASP A 41 4.16 10.99 -7.31
CA ASP A 41 3.19 12.01 -7.71
C ASP A 41 1.75 11.47 -7.72
N CYS A 42 1.57 10.14 -7.80
CA CYS A 42 0.25 9.52 -7.82
C CYS A 42 -0.45 9.57 -6.46
N GLY A 43 0.30 9.36 -5.38
CA GLY A 43 -0.18 9.30 -4.00
C GLY A 43 -1.24 8.23 -3.71
N PHE A 44 -1.56 7.35 -4.68
CA PHE A 44 -2.58 6.33 -4.49
C PHE A 44 -2.12 5.28 -3.49
N ASN A 45 -3.00 4.99 -2.54
CA ASN A 45 -2.80 3.94 -1.56
C ASN A 45 -4.14 3.31 -1.18
N ILE A 46 -4.07 2.03 -0.82
CA ILE A 46 -5.14 1.24 -0.22
C ILE A 46 -4.61 0.75 1.11
N ARG A 47 -5.37 0.91 2.19
CA ARG A 47 -4.97 0.44 3.52
C ARG A 47 -6.13 -0.30 4.19
N ILE A 48 -5.79 -1.38 4.88
CA ILE A 48 -6.72 -2.22 5.64
C ILE A 48 -6.44 -2.02 7.13
N ASP A 49 -7.47 -1.66 7.89
CA ASP A 49 -7.42 -1.55 9.34
C ASP A 49 -8.69 -2.16 9.93
N ASN A 50 -8.56 -3.22 10.74
CA ASN A 50 -9.67 -3.81 11.52
C ASN A 50 -10.97 -4.07 10.74
N GLY A 51 -10.88 -4.52 9.49
CA GLY A 51 -12.04 -4.80 8.63
C GLY A 51 -12.52 -3.61 7.79
N GLU A 52 -11.94 -2.43 7.96
CA GLU A 52 -12.18 -1.26 7.13
C GLU A 52 -11.12 -1.13 6.03
N ILE A 53 -11.56 -0.68 4.85
CA ILE A 53 -10.68 -0.37 3.71
C ILE A 53 -10.73 1.13 3.47
N THR A 54 -9.56 1.75 3.45
CA THR A 54 -9.41 3.17 3.12
C THR A 54 -8.65 3.34 1.81
N PHE A 55 -9.10 4.33 1.02
CA PHE A 55 -8.48 4.72 -0.24
C PHE A 55 -8.03 6.17 -0.16
N GLY A 56 -6.78 6.45 -0.55
CA GLY A 56 -6.36 7.80 -0.94
C GLY A 56 -6.55 8.91 0.10
N ARG A 57 -6.68 8.60 1.40
CA ARG A 57 -6.55 9.63 2.44
C ARG A 57 -5.07 10.01 2.52
N SER A 58 -4.78 11.31 2.56
CA SER A 58 -3.44 11.84 2.80
C SER A 58 -2.95 11.31 4.14
N ILE A 59 -2.16 10.23 4.13
CA ILE A 59 -1.50 9.75 5.33
C ILE A 59 -0.38 10.77 5.58
N GLY A 60 -0.53 11.58 6.62
CA GLY A 60 0.49 12.55 7.00
C GLY A 60 1.85 11.87 7.06
N GLN A 61 2.88 12.50 6.50
CA GLN A 61 4.24 11.98 6.58
C GLN A 61 4.57 11.75 8.05
N SER A 62 4.79 10.49 8.44
CA SER A 62 5.30 10.18 9.77
C SER A 62 6.76 10.57 9.77
N TYR A 63 7.05 11.81 10.17
CA TYR A 63 8.38 12.18 10.61
C TYR A 63 8.66 11.38 11.88
N LYS A 64 9.64 10.48 11.80
CA LYS A 64 10.14 9.76 12.96
C LYS A 64 11.00 10.70 13.80
#